data_AF-A0A443QFV3-F1
#
_entry.id   AF-A0A443QFV3-F1
#
_cell.length_a   1.000
_cell.length_b   1.000
_cell.length_c   1.000
_cell.angle_alpha   90.00
_cell.angle_beta   90.00
_cell.angle_gamma   90.00
#
_symmetry.space_group_name_H-M   'P 1'
#
loop_
_entity.id
_entity.type
_entity.pdbx_description
1 polymer ?
#
loop_
_entity_poly.entity_id
_entity_poly.type
_entity_poly.pdbx_seq_one_letter_code
_entity_poly.pdbx_strand_id
1 'polypeptide(L)'
;MTCCTLAMEHMLNTHSKAELDSILKVSITDLHNIFESRAQKFDEFFTELLKTSKRDFHQMFLQTYGLLYEQNSYLFVEMFAELEAYYAKGGIDLSASLDRFFRKLYQKMFQVLNTQYTFDEKYLHCISDHMEALKPFGDVPKKLTIEVKRSFVATRTFVRALFEGRDIVKKLMEILPTNDCGDEFMRMTYCAHCKGLTNLKPCLGYCLNVFKSCLFKQSQVNKEWSNYVDALLLLITRLETSFNIESVVDPIDIKISEAIMNFQEN
;
A
#
# COMPACT_ATOMS: atom_id res chain seq x y z
N MET A 1 29.32 20.20 48.71
CA MET A 1 30.27 19.08 48.58
C MET A 1 29.61 18.05 47.67
N THR A 2 30.30 17.57 46.63
CA THR A 2 29.78 16.54 45.70
C THR A 2 30.28 15.17 46.13
N CYS A 3 29.46 14.14 45.96
CA CYS A 3 29.80 12.73 46.21
C CYS A 3 30.37 12.02 44.95
N CYS A 4 30.40 12.69 43.80
CA CYS A 4 30.92 12.13 42.55
C CYS A 4 32.31 12.68 42.21
N THR A 5 33.21 11.79 41.77
CA THR A 5 34.48 12.16 41.15
C THR A 5 34.30 12.41 39.64
N LEU A 6 35.28 13.03 38.98
CA LEU A 6 35.26 13.22 37.52
C LEU A 6 35.14 11.89 36.75
N ALA A 7 35.78 10.82 37.24
CA ALA A 7 35.67 9.50 36.63
C ALA A 7 34.24 8.95 36.77
N MET A 8 33.60 9.13 37.93
CA MET A 8 32.20 8.75 38.13
C MET A 8 31.27 9.55 37.22
N GLU A 9 31.51 10.85 37.06
CA GLU A 9 30.72 11.71 36.19
C GLU A 9 30.78 11.26 34.72
N HIS A 10 31.97 10.93 34.21
CA HIS A 10 32.14 10.40 32.86
C HIS A 10 31.43 9.05 32.66
N MET A 11 31.50 8.15 33.63
CA MET A 11 30.79 6.86 33.59
C MET A 11 29.26 7.07 33.59
N LEU A 12 28.76 7.96 34.45
CA LEU A 12 27.33 8.30 34.52
C LEU A 12 26.84 8.94 33.22
N ASN A 13 27.63 9.80 32.58
CA ASN A 13 27.29 10.36 31.26
C ASN A 13 27.21 9.26 30.19
N THR A 14 28.21 8.37 30.14
CA THR A 14 28.21 7.26 29.17
C THR A 14 27.00 6.35 29.37
N HIS A 15 26.69 6.02 30.63
CA HIS A 15 25.51 5.25 30.99
C HIS A 15 24.20 5.97 30.60
N SER A 16 24.12 7.26 30.88
CA SER A 16 22.97 8.13 30.54
C SER A 16 22.68 8.14 29.04
N LYS A 17 23.73 8.24 28.22
CA LYS A 17 23.62 8.18 26.75
C LYS A 17 23.09 6.83 26.28
N ALA A 18 23.61 5.73 26.82
CA ALA A 18 23.16 4.38 26.49
C ALA A 18 21.70 4.12 26.93
N GLU A 19 21.32 4.62 28.12
CA GLU A 19 19.97 4.51 28.66
C GLU A 19 18.97 5.28 27.80
N LEU A 20 19.29 6.52 27.43
CA LEU A 20 18.47 7.33 26.53
C LEU A 20 18.31 6.67 25.15
N ASP A 21 19.41 6.21 24.55
CA ASP A 21 19.37 5.51 23.26
C ASP A 21 18.47 4.27 23.32
N SER A 22 18.60 3.47 24.39
CA SER A 22 17.76 2.29 24.62
C SER A 22 16.27 2.65 24.70
N ILE A 23 15.89 3.67 25.48
CA ILE A 23 14.50 4.10 25.64
C ILE A 23 13.91 4.52 24.28
N LEU A 24 14.64 5.36 23.54
CA LEU A 24 14.18 5.86 22.24
C LEU A 24 14.08 4.74 21.21
N LYS A 25 15.07 3.84 21.19
CA LYS A 25 15.14 2.73 20.25
C LYS A 25 13.97 1.77 20.45
N VAL A 26 13.58 1.45 21.69
CA VAL A 26 12.42 0.58 21.95
C VAL A 26 11.14 1.18 21.34
N SER A 27 10.81 2.44 21.66
CA SER A 27 9.57 3.05 21.17
C SER A 27 9.52 3.18 19.65
N ILE A 28 10.63 3.52 19.00
CA ILE A 28 10.68 3.67 17.54
C ILE A 28 10.69 2.28 16.86
N THR A 29 11.31 1.27 17.47
CA THR A 29 11.30 -0.12 16.96
C THR A 29 9.89 -0.70 16.97
N ASP A 30 9.11 -0.45 18.03
CA ASP A 30 7.72 -0.90 18.10
C ASP A 30 6.88 -0.30 16.97
N LEU A 31 7.03 1.01 16.71
CA LEU A 31 6.37 1.69 15.61
C LEU A 31 6.79 1.11 14.24
N HIS A 32 8.09 0.88 14.04
CA HIS A 32 8.62 0.26 12.82
C HIS A 32 7.98 -1.12 12.58
N ASN A 33 7.92 -1.96 13.61
CA ASN A 33 7.36 -3.31 13.53
C ASN A 33 5.87 -3.30 13.21
N ILE A 34 5.12 -2.30 13.71
CA ILE A 34 3.71 -2.11 13.34
C ILE A 34 3.60 -1.83 11.83
N PHE A 35 4.35 -0.87 11.30
CA PHE A 35 4.27 -0.55 9.87
C PHE A 35 4.71 -1.72 8.99
N GLU A 36 5.83 -2.39 9.31
CA GLU A 36 6.30 -3.56 8.57
C GLU A 36 5.24 -4.67 8.56
N SER A 37 4.73 -5.07 9.74
CA SER A 37 3.76 -6.17 9.83
C SER A 37 2.46 -5.84 9.11
N ARG A 38 1.98 -4.60 9.19
CA ARG A 38 0.75 -4.19 8.49
C ARG A 38 0.96 -4.12 7.00
N ALA A 39 2.07 -3.54 6.52
CA ALA A 39 2.38 -3.48 5.10
C ALA A 39 2.46 -4.88 4.48
N GLN A 40 3.18 -5.81 5.13
CA GLN A 40 3.30 -7.20 4.68
C GLN A 40 1.94 -7.90 4.63
N LYS A 41 1.13 -7.80 5.69
CA LYS A 41 -0.19 -8.45 5.72
C LYS A 41 -1.13 -7.96 4.62
N PHE A 42 -1.16 -6.64 4.36
CA PHE A 42 -1.98 -6.10 3.28
C PHE A 42 -1.45 -6.49 1.90
N ASP A 43 -0.13 -6.58 1.73
CA ASP A 43 0.50 -7.01 0.49
C ASP A 43 0.21 -8.49 0.16
N GLU A 44 0.36 -9.36 1.15
CA GLU A 44 0.02 -10.78 1.07
C GLU A 44 -1.47 -10.98 0.76
N PHE A 45 -2.34 -10.28 1.48
CA PHE A 45 -3.78 -10.33 1.28
C PHE A 45 -4.15 -9.99 -0.16
N PHE A 46 -3.66 -8.86 -0.68
CA PHE A 46 -4.04 -8.44 -2.03
C PHE A 46 -3.45 -9.34 -3.11
N THR A 47 -2.23 -9.84 -2.91
CA THR A 47 -1.59 -10.78 -3.84
C THR A 47 -2.37 -12.09 -3.92
N GLU A 48 -2.80 -12.64 -2.78
CA GLU A 48 -3.62 -13.86 -2.77
C GLU A 48 -5.05 -13.62 -3.27
N LEU A 49 -5.62 -12.43 -3.05
CA LEU A 49 -6.92 -12.03 -3.61
C LEU A 49 -6.90 -12.09 -5.14
N LEU A 50 -5.90 -11.44 -5.77
CA LEU A 50 -5.75 -11.45 -7.23
C LEU A 50 -5.55 -12.86 -7.79
N LYS A 51 -4.71 -13.65 -7.14
CA LYS A 51 -4.41 -15.03 -7.54
C LYS A 51 -5.62 -15.93 -7.41
N THR A 52 -6.42 -15.75 -6.36
CA THR A 52 -7.67 -16.47 -6.14
C THR A 52 -8.70 -16.07 -7.19
N SER A 53 -8.94 -14.78 -7.39
CA SER A 53 -9.83 -14.27 -8.44
C SER A 53 -9.45 -14.78 -9.84
N LYS A 54 -8.15 -14.82 -10.18
CA LYS A 54 -7.68 -15.39 -11.47
C LYS A 54 -8.01 -16.88 -11.62
N ARG A 55 -7.83 -17.67 -10.56
CA ARG A 55 -8.15 -19.10 -10.56
C ARG A 55 -9.65 -19.31 -10.70
N ASP A 56 -10.43 -18.58 -9.91
CA ASP A 56 -11.88 -18.71 -9.84
C ASP A 56 -12.50 -18.24 -11.18
N PHE A 57 -11.98 -17.15 -11.75
CA PHE A 57 -12.26 -16.72 -13.13
C PHE A 57 -12.03 -17.84 -14.13
N HIS A 58 -10.84 -18.45 -14.11
CA HIS A 58 -10.50 -19.52 -15.05
C HIS A 58 -11.45 -20.71 -14.91
N GLN A 59 -11.74 -21.12 -13.68
CA GLN A 59 -12.63 -22.23 -13.40
C GLN A 59 -14.06 -21.95 -13.89
N MET A 60 -14.61 -20.77 -13.56
CA MET A 60 -15.95 -20.37 -13.98
C MET A 60 -16.03 -20.30 -15.51
N PHE A 61 -15.10 -19.62 -16.16
CA PHE A 61 -15.11 -19.47 -17.63
C PHE A 61 -14.94 -20.80 -18.37
N LEU A 62 -14.11 -21.70 -17.85
CA LEU A 62 -13.96 -23.04 -18.42
C LEU A 62 -15.26 -23.83 -18.30
N GLN A 63 -15.97 -23.72 -17.18
CA GLN A 63 -17.27 -24.37 -16.99
C GLN A 63 -18.38 -23.78 -17.86
N THR A 64 -18.40 -22.45 -18.04
CA THR A 64 -19.45 -21.75 -18.79
C THR A 64 -19.24 -21.78 -20.30
N TYR A 65 -18.01 -21.55 -20.78
CA TYR A 65 -17.71 -21.37 -22.21
C TYR A 65 -16.85 -22.49 -22.81
N GLY A 66 -16.30 -23.39 -21.99
CA GLY A 66 -15.56 -24.57 -22.45
C GLY A 66 -14.42 -24.25 -23.41
N LEU A 67 -14.38 -24.96 -24.54
CA LEU A 67 -13.32 -24.87 -25.54
C LEU A 67 -13.14 -23.46 -26.12
N LEU A 68 -14.22 -22.68 -26.26
CA LEU A 68 -14.14 -21.31 -26.78
C LEU A 68 -13.30 -20.41 -25.87
N TYR A 69 -13.47 -20.56 -24.55
CA TYR A 69 -12.63 -19.88 -23.58
C TYR A 69 -11.21 -20.44 -23.61
N GLU A 70 -11.02 -21.75 -23.60
CA GLU A 70 -9.68 -22.37 -23.57
C GLU A 70 -8.78 -21.84 -24.71
N GLN A 71 -9.32 -21.77 -25.93
CA GLN A 71 -8.64 -21.25 -27.12
C GLN A 71 -8.28 -19.75 -27.04
N ASN A 72 -9.01 -18.96 -26.25
CA ASN A 72 -8.85 -17.51 -26.12
C ASN A 72 -8.42 -17.08 -24.71
N SER A 73 -8.06 -18.04 -23.85
CA SER A 73 -7.75 -17.84 -22.44
C SER A 73 -6.59 -16.86 -22.23
N TYR A 74 -5.67 -16.79 -23.20
CA TYR A 74 -4.53 -15.88 -23.20
C TYR A 74 -4.93 -14.40 -23.03
N LEU A 75 -6.09 -13.97 -23.52
CA LEU A 75 -6.58 -12.60 -23.36
C LEU A 75 -6.82 -12.23 -21.90
N PHE A 76 -7.43 -13.16 -21.17
CA PHE A 76 -7.76 -12.98 -19.75
C PHE A 76 -6.52 -13.15 -18.89
N VAL A 77 -5.63 -14.08 -19.24
CA VAL A 77 -4.32 -14.24 -18.58
C VAL A 77 -3.47 -12.98 -18.72
N GLU A 78 -3.43 -12.37 -19.92
CA GLU A 78 -2.74 -11.10 -20.18
C GLU A 78 -3.36 -9.95 -19.35
N MET A 79 -4.70 -9.86 -19.29
CA MET A 79 -5.40 -8.88 -18.45
C MET A 79 -5.01 -8.99 -16.97
N PHE A 80 -5.09 -10.20 -16.39
CA PHE A 80 -4.66 -10.41 -14.99
C PHE A 80 -3.18 -10.11 -14.78
N ALA A 81 -2.32 -10.45 -15.74
CA ALA A 81 -0.90 -10.12 -15.67
C ALA A 81 -0.65 -8.60 -15.66
N GLU A 82 -1.42 -7.81 -16.42
CA GLU A 82 -1.33 -6.34 -16.37
C GLU A 82 -1.82 -5.78 -15.01
N LEU A 83 -2.87 -6.37 -14.42
CA LEU A 83 -3.36 -6.02 -13.07
C LEU A 83 -2.31 -6.34 -11.97
N GLU A 84 -1.74 -7.55 -12.02
CA GLU A 84 -0.66 -8.00 -11.13
C GLU A 84 0.57 -7.09 -11.28
N ALA A 85 0.97 -6.76 -12.51
CA ALA A 85 2.12 -5.90 -12.79
C ALA A 85 1.88 -4.46 -12.33
N TYR A 86 0.67 -3.93 -12.48
CA TYR A 86 0.31 -2.62 -11.95
C TYR A 86 0.47 -2.59 -10.44
N TYR A 87 -0.07 -3.59 -9.75
CA TYR A 87 0.04 -3.66 -8.30
C TYR A 87 1.50 -3.81 -7.83
N ALA A 88 2.29 -4.65 -8.49
CA ALA A 88 3.69 -4.87 -8.14
C ALA A 88 4.55 -3.63 -8.42
N LYS A 89 4.57 -3.16 -9.68
CA LYS A 89 5.55 -2.15 -10.15
C LYS A 89 4.93 -0.78 -10.43
N GLY A 90 3.64 -0.71 -10.74
CA GLY A 90 2.98 0.50 -11.20
C GLY A 90 3.38 0.83 -12.63
N GLY A 91 3.18 2.09 -13.05
CA GLY A 91 3.58 2.55 -14.40
C GLY A 91 2.72 2.01 -15.55
N ILE A 92 1.68 1.23 -15.25
CA ILE A 92 0.67 0.78 -16.22
C ILE A 92 -0.53 1.71 -16.12
N ASP A 93 -1.03 2.18 -17.26
CA ASP A 93 -2.33 2.84 -17.32
C ASP A 93 -3.44 1.78 -17.35
N LEU A 94 -4.06 1.54 -16.18
CA LEU A 94 -5.16 0.59 -16.03
C LEU A 94 -6.35 0.89 -16.96
N SER A 95 -6.60 2.16 -17.28
CA SER A 95 -7.68 2.52 -18.20
C SER A 95 -7.35 2.08 -19.62
N ALA A 96 -6.14 2.36 -20.09
CA ALA A 96 -5.70 1.91 -21.41
C ALA A 96 -5.55 0.38 -21.50
N SER A 97 -5.12 -0.26 -20.40
CA SER A 97 -5.05 -1.72 -20.26
C SER A 97 -6.41 -2.39 -20.50
N LEU A 98 -7.42 -1.98 -19.72
CA LEU A 98 -8.75 -2.56 -19.82
C LEU A 98 -9.43 -2.21 -21.15
N ASP A 99 -9.21 -1.00 -21.69
CA ASP A 99 -9.70 -0.64 -23.03
C ASP A 99 -9.11 -1.58 -24.11
N ARG A 100 -7.80 -1.83 -24.08
CA ARG A 100 -7.18 -2.81 -25.01
C ARG A 100 -7.75 -4.21 -24.82
N PHE A 101 -7.96 -4.65 -23.58
CA PHE A 101 -8.57 -5.94 -23.28
C PHE A 101 -9.98 -6.04 -23.92
N PHE A 102 -10.85 -5.07 -23.67
CA PHE A 102 -12.21 -5.09 -24.22
C PHE A 102 -12.23 -4.98 -25.76
N ARG A 103 -11.33 -4.20 -26.37
CA ARG A 103 -11.20 -4.16 -27.84
C ARG A 103 -10.79 -5.51 -28.41
N LYS A 104 -9.77 -6.17 -27.84
CA LYS A 104 -9.34 -7.52 -28.25
C LYS A 104 -10.48 -8.54 -28.06
N LEU A 105 -11.19 -8.45 -26.94
CA LEU A 105 -12.36 -9.31 -26.66
C LEU A 105 -13.45 -9.10 -27.71
N TYR A 106 -13.77 -7.85 -28.05
CA TYR A 106 -14.77 -7.54 -29.07
C TYR A 106 -14.41 -8.13 -30.44
N GLN A 107 -13.16 -7.98 -30.88
CA GLN A 107 -12.70 -8.60 -32.13
C GLN A 107 -12.92 -10.12 -32.12
N LYS A 108 -12.53 -10.80 -31.04
CA LYS A 108 -12.68 -12.26 -30.93
C LYS A 108 -14.13 -12.69 -30.90
N MET A 109 -14.97 -12.01 -30.12
CA MET A 109 -16.38 -12.33 -30.04
C MET A 109 -17.10 -12.10 -31.37
N PHE A 110 -16.75 -11.03 -32.09
CA PHE A 110 -17.29 -10.76 -33.41
C PHE A 110 -16.93 -11.87 -34.40
N GLN A 111 -15.68 -12.36 -34.38
CA GLN A 111 -15.25 -13.49 -35.22
C GLN A 111 -15.99 -14.79 -34.88
N VAL A 112 -16.18 -15.08 -33.59
CA VAL A 112 -16.86 -16.31 -33.12
C VAL A 112 -18.35 -16.31 -33.42
N LEU A 113 -19.00 -15.15 -33.46
CA LEU A 113 -20.41 -15.04 -33.86
C LEU A 113 -20.61 -15.08 -35.38
N ASN A 114 -19.62 -14.62 -36.15
CA ASN A 114 -19.70 -14.50 -37.60
C ASN A 114 -18.77 -15.49 -38.31
N THR A 115 -18.77 -16.75 -37.88
CA THR A 115 -17.87 -17.81 -38.41
C THR A 115 -18.01 -18.09 -39.90
N GLN A 116 -19.12 -17.68 -40.52
CA GLN A 116 -19.36 -17.82 -41.96
C GLN A 116 -18.51 -16.89 -42.81
N TYR A 117 -17.92 -15.85 -42.20
CA TYR A 117 -17.12 -14.83 -42.87
C TYR A 117 -15.67 -14.88 -42.40
N THR A 118 -14.76 -14.52 -43.30
CA THR A 118 -13.36 -14.26 -42.97
C THR A 118 -13.13 -12.76 -42.89
N PHE A 119 -12.57 -12.30 -41.78
CA PHE A 119 -12.27 -10.89 -41.55
C PHE A 119 -10.76 -10.69 -41.53
N ASP A 120 -10.29 -9.70 -42.27
CA ASP A 120 -8.90 -9.28 -42.21
C ASP A 120 -8.64 -8.40 -40.96
N GLU A 121 -7.37 -8.16 -40.67
CA GLU A 121 -6.98 -7.37 -39.49
C GLU A 121 -7.50 -5.94 -39.55
N LYS A 122 -7.58 -5.35 -40.76
CA LYS A 122 -8.08 -3.99 -40.97
C LYS A 122 -9.56 -3.87 -40.62
N TYR A 123 -10.36 -4.85 -41.01
CA TYR A 123 -11.78 -4.88 -40.68
C TYR A 123 -12.02 -5.04 -39.18
N LEU A 124 -11.26 -5.91 -38.51
CA LEU A 124 -11.34 -6.10 -37.06
C LEU A 124 -10.89 -4.85 -36.28
N HIS A 125 -9.87 -4.15 -36.78
CA HIS A 125 -9.45 -2.88 -36.22
C HIS A 125 -10.55 -1.81 -36.35
N CYS A 126 -11.14 -1.68 -37.55
CA CYS A 126 -12.27 -0.79 -37.81
C CYS A 126 -13.44 -1.06 -36.85
N ILE A 127 -13.82 -2.33 -36.65
CA ILE A 127 -14.85 -2.71 -35.68
C ILE A 127 -14.50 -2.22 -34.27
N SER A 128 -13.25 -2.42 -33.86
CA SER A 128 -12.78 -2.01 -32.53
C SER A 128 -12.86 -0.50 -32.33
N ASP A 129 -12.58 0.28 -33.37
CA ASP A 129 -12.69 1.74 -33.33
C ASP A 129 -14.13 2.22 -33.10
N HIS A 130 -15.11 1.44 -33.56
CA HIS A 130 -16.53 1.71 -33.33
C HIS A 130 -17.08 1.18 -32.00
N MET A 131 -16.27 0.49 -31.17
CA MET A 131 -16.71 -0.11 -29.91
C MET A 131 -17.35 0.91 -28.95
N GLU A 132 -16.80 2.12 -28.84
CA GLU A 132 -17.30 3.13 -27.91
C GLU A 132 -18.68 3.66 -28.31
N ALA A 133 -18.94 3.79 -29.62
CA ALA A 133 -20.21 4.24 -30.15
C ALA A 133 -21.29 3.15 -30.09
N LEU A 134 -20.91 1.90 -30.40
CA LEU A 134 -21.83 0.77 -30.48
C LEU A 134 -22.13 0.15 -29.11
N LYS A 135 -21.23 0.34 -28.13
CA LYS A 135 -21.29 -0.27 -26.79
C LYS A 135 -21.72 -1.76 -26.83
N PRO A 136 -20.96 -2.62 -27.54
CA PRO A 136 -21.29 -4.04 -27.70
C PRO A 136 -21.45 -4.80 -26.37
N PHE A 137 -20.77 -4.32 -25.32
CA PHE A 137 -20.81 -4.89 -23.97
C PHE A 137 -21.67 -4.08 -22.99
N GLY A 138 -22.51 -3.18 -23.50
CA GLY A 138 -23.24 -2.21 -22.70
C GLY A 138 -22.31 -1.25 -21.94
N ASP A 139 -22.68 -0.91 -20.71
CA ASP A 139 -21.88 -0.02 -19.85
C ASP A 139 -20.81 -0.74 -19.01
N VAL A 140 -20.70 -2.08 -19.12
CA VAL A 140 -19.78 -2.89 -18.30
C VAL A 140 -18.32 -2.45 -18.44
N PRO A 141 -17.75 -2.27 -19.66
CA PRO A 141 -16.35 -1.87 -19.80
C PRO A 141 -16.02 -0.57 -19.07
N LYS A 142 -16.91 0.43 -19.19
CA LYS A 142 -16.73 1.75 -18.58
C LYS A 142 -16.82 1.68 -17.06
N LYS A 143 -17.84 1.00 -16.52
CA LYS A 143 -18.03 0.85 -15.07
C LYS A 143 -16.87 0.06 -14.44
N LEU A 144 -16.54 -1.10 -15.00
CA LEU A 144 -15.45 -1.94 -14.51
C LEU A 144 -14.12 -1.19 -14.54
N THR A 145 -13.82 -0.45 -15.61
CA THR A 145 -12.58 0.33 -15.71
C THR A 145 -12.45 1.38 -14.60
N ILE A 146 -13.54 2.08 -14.28
CA ILE A 146 -13.53 3.10 -13.21
C ILE A 146 -13.33 2.45 -11.85
N GLU A 147 -14.02 1.35 -11.58
CA GLU A 147 -13.95 0.61 -10.32
C GLU A 147 -12.56 0.01 -10.11
N VAL A 148 -12.05 -0.73 -11.10
CA VAL A 148 -10.70 -1.34 -11.07
C VAL A 148 -9.65 -0.25 -10.86
N LYS A 149 -9.68 0.84 -11.64
CA LYS A 149 -8.71 1.92 -11.48
C LYS A 149 -8.72 2.50 -10.07
N ARG A 150 -9.89 2.84 -9.54
CA ARG A 150 -10.00 3.48 -8.21
C ARG A 150 -9.53 2.54 -7.11
N SER A 151 -10.00 1.30 -7.11
CA SER A 151 -9.63 0.33 -6.08
C SER A 151 -8.14 -0.04 -6.14
N PHE A 152 -7.58 -0.32 -7.33
CA PHE A 152 -6.16 -0.68 -7.44
C PHE A 152 -5.24 0.48 -7.11
N VAL A 153 -5.56 1.71 -7.55
CA VAL A 153 -4.78 2.91 -7.18
C VAL A 153 -4.79 3.08 -5.66
N ALA A 154 -5.96 3.00 -5.04
CA ALA A 154 -6.11 3.18 -3.59
C ALA A 154 -5.35 2.09 -2.81
N THR A 155 -5.53 0.82 -3.16
CA THR A 155 -4.88 -0.31 -2.50
C THR A 155 -3.36 -0.25 -2.64
N ARG A 156 -2.85 -0.06 -3.86
CA ARG A 156 -1.41 0.07 -4.09
C ARG A 156 -0.84 1.26 -3.31
N THR A 157 -1.50 2.41 -3.34
CA THR A 157 -1.04 3.62 -2.66
C THR A 157 -0.99 3.38 -1.15
N PHE A 158 -2.00 2.73 -0.58
CA PHE A 158 -2.05 2.42 0.85
C PHE A 158 -0.89 1.51 1.28
N VAL A 159 -0.69 0.39 0.58
CA VAL A 159 0.41 -0.55 0.89
C VAL A 159 1.77 0.11 0.73
N ARG A 160 1.97 0.86 -0.36
CA ARG A 160 3.23 1.60 -0.58
C ARG A 160 3.47 2.64 0.51
N ALA A 161 2.44 3.39 0.88
CA ALA A 161 2.53 4.37 1.94
C ALA A 161 2.96 3.70 3.26
N LEU A 162 2.39 2.55 3.64
CA LEU A 162 2.83 1.82 4.84
C LEU A 162 4.31 1.42 4.80
N PHE A 163 4.82 0.92 3.66
CA PHE A 163 6.24 0.63 3.49
C PHE A 163 7.14 1.87 3.58
N GLU A 164 6.70 3.00 3.00
CA GLU A 164 7.42 4.27 3.14
C GLU A 164 7.40 4.76 4.60
N GLY A 165 6.28 4.60 5.30
CA GLY A 165 6.16 4.91 6.73
C GLY A 165 7.15 4.11 7.57
N ARG A 166 7.28 2.80 7.31
CA ARG A 166 8.33 1.96 7.90
C ARG A 166 9.72 2.53 7.63
N ASP A 167 10.03 2.83 6.38
CA ASP A 167 11.37 3.28 5.97
C ASP A 167 11.73 4.65 6.57
N ILE A 168 10.75 5.54 6.71
CA ILE A 168 10.90 6.81 7.43
C ILE A 168 11.19 6.55 8.91
N VAL A 169 10.42 5.68 9.57
CA VAL A 169 10.63 5.33 10.99
C VAL A 169 12.02 4.73 11.20
N LYS A 170 12.47 3.85 10.30
CA LYS A 170 13.82 3.29 10.33
C LYS A 170 14.89 4.38 10.23
N LYS A 171 14.73 5.34 9.31
CA LYS A 171 15.66 6.48 9.19
C LYS A 171 15.66 7.35 10.46
N LEU A 172 14.52 7.51 11.12
CA LEU A 172 14.44 8.23 12.40
C LEU A 172 15.21 7.51 13.52
N MET A 173 15.33 6.18 13.49
CA MET A 173 16.15 5.40 14.44
C MET A 173 17.65 5.67 14.26
N GLU A 174 18.09 6.00 13.05
CA GLU A 174 19.51 6.26 12.74
C GLU A 174 19.97 7.67 13.19
N ILE A 175 19.03 8.54 13.58
CA ILE A 175 19.34 9.88 14.10
C ILE A 175 19.80 9.76 15.55
N LEU A 176 21.13 9.71 15.75
CA LEU A 176 21.75 9.66 17.06
C LEU A 176 21.34 10.86 17.95
N PRO A 177 21.12 10.66 19.27
CA PRO A 177 21.04 11.75 20.23
C PRO A 177 22.30 12.61 20.16
N THR A 178 22.16 13.94 20.19
CA THR A 178 23.33 14.83 20.25
C THR A 178 24.11 14.62 21.54
N ASN A 179 25.42 14.88 21.54
CA ASN A 179 26.24 14.82 22.76
C ASN A 179 25.64 15.69 23.89
N ASP A 180 25.13 16.87 23.52
CA ASP A 180 24.47 17.82 24.42
C ASP A 180 23.22 17.22 25.11
N CYS A 181 22.48 16.36 24.41
CA CYS A 181 21.30 15.71 24.97
C CYS A 181 21.66 14.67 26.03
N GLY A 182 22.75 13.91 25.82
CA GLY A 182 23.26 12.98 26.83
C GLY A 182 23.65 13.67 28.13
N ASP A 183 24.26 14.84 28.02
CA ASP A 183 24.67 15.66 29.16
C ASP A 183 23.45 16.19 29.93
N GLU A 184 22.44 16.72 29.24
CA GLU A 184 21.19 17.19 29.87
C GLU A 184 20.38 16.05 30.50
N PHE A 185 20.34 14.87 29.87
CA PHE A 185 19.71 13.69 30.45
C PHE A 185 20.46 13.22 31.71
N MET A 186 21.80 13.22 31.69
CA MET A 186 22.60 12.90 32.87
C MET A 186 22.34 13.89 34.01
N ARG A 187 22.25 15.20 33.71
CA ARG A 187 21.96 16.23 34.72
C ARG A 187 20.61 16.02 35.37
N MET A 188 19.61 15.63 34.58
CA MET A 188 18.28 15.34 35.06
C MET A 188 18.22 14.08 35.93
N THR A 189 18.92 13.01 35.54
CA THR A 189 18.77 11.68 36.15
C THR A 189 19.76 11.44 37.28
N TYR A 190 21.03 11.86 37.14
CA TYR A 190 22.12 11.43 38.02
C TYR A 190 22.75 12.53 38.89
N CYS A 191 22.62 13.82 38.55
CA CYS A 191 23.23 14.89 39.37
C CYS A 191 22.64 14.99 40.79
N ALA A 192 21.38 14.58 41.02
CA ALA A 192 20.81 14.52 42.36
C ALA A 192 21.55 13.52 43.25
N HIS A 193 21.93 12.36 42.70
CA HIS A 193 22.73 11.35 43.39
C HIS A 193 24.11 11.90 43.77
N CYS A 194 24.77 12.63 42.87
CA CYS A 194 26.04 13.30 43.16
C CYS A 194 25.93 14.38 44.25
N LYS A 195 24.74 14.92 44.50
CA LYS A 195 24.46 15.86 45.61
C LYS A 195 23.99 15.15 46.89
N GLY A 196 24.00 13.82 46.94
CA GLY A 196 23.54 13.03 48.10
C GLY A 196 22.02 12.87 48.19
N LEU A 197 21.27 13.25 47.15
CA LEU A 197 19.81 13.18 47.08
C LEU A 197 19.36 11.98 46.24
N THR A 198 19.57 10.76 46.75
CA THR A 198 19.39 9.52 45.97
C THR A 198 17.94 9.14 45.66
N ASN A 199 16.97 9.66 46.42
CA ASN A 199 15.55 9.37 46.25
C ASN A 199 14.78 10.48 45.50
N LEU A 200 15.48 11.56 45.11
CA LEU A 200 14.85 12.69 44.44
C LEU A 200 14.66 12.40 42.96
N LYS A 201 13.40 12.32 42.51
CA LYS A 201 13.06 12.18 41.10
C LYS A 201 13.01 13.55 40.39
N PRO A 202 13.34 13.62 39.09
CA PRO A 202 13.15 14.85 38.33
C PRO A 202 11.67 15.23 38.26
N CYS A 203 11.38 16.53 38.33
CA CYS A 203 10.02 17.04 38.13
C CYS A 203 9.53 16.73 36.72
N LEU A 204 8.23 16.48 36.54
CA LEU A 204 7.64 16.18 35.23
C LEU A 204 7.97 17.26 34.18
N GLY A 205 7.83 18.54 34.52
CA GLY A 205 8.15 19.65 33.61
C GLY A 205 9.62 19.69 33.21
N TYR A 206 10.54 19.38 34.13
CA TYR A 206 11.97 19.30 33.80
C TYR A 206 12.24 18.13 32.84
N CYS A 207 11.66 16.97 33.12
CA CYS A 207 11.75 15.78 32.27
C CYS A 207 11.27 16.05 30.84
N LEU A 208 10.07 16.63 30.69
CA LEU A 208 9.52 16.96 29.38
C LEU A 208 10.40 17.96 28.60
N ASN A 209 11.00 18.94 29.26
CA ASN A 209 11.88 19.92 28.62
C ASN A 209 13.18 19.29 28.10
N VAL A 210 13.78 18.37 28.86
CA VAL A 210 14.97 17.62 28.44
C VAL A 210 14.64 16.78 27.20
N PHE A 211 13.59 15.96 27.26
CA PHE A 211 13.17 15.13 26.12
C PHE A 211 12.78 15.95 24.88
N LYS A 212 12.08 17.08 25.06
CA LYS A 212 11.72 17.97 23.95
C LYS A 212 12.96 18.53 23.24
N SER A 213 14.00 18.85 23.99
CA SER A 213 15.26 19.36 23.44
C SER A 213 16.04 18.25 22.74
N CYS A 214 16.10 17.07 23.36
CA CYS A 214 16.71 15.86 22.81
C CYS A 214 16.07 15.39 21.49
N LEU A 215 14.73 15.45 21.42
CA LEU A 215 13.94 14.98 20.29
C LEU A 215 13.60 16.10 19.31
N PHE A 216 14.29 17.24 19.36
CA PHE A 216 13.98 18.39 18.52
C PHE A 216 13.99 18.02 17.04
N LYS A 217 14.99 17.26 16.57
CA LYS A 217 15.09 16.84 15.16
C LYS A 217 13.90 15.96 14.73
N GLN A 218 13.52 14.99 15.56
CA GLN A 218 12.36 14.14 15.34
C GLN A 218 11.05 14.96 15.39
N SER A 219 10.98 15.99 16.24
CA SER A 219 9.80 16.83 16.33
C SER A 219 9.53 17.65 15.06
N GLN A 220 10.56 17.90 14.24
CA GLN A 220 10.41 18.61 12.97
C GLN A 220 9.55 17.84 11.97
N VAL A 221 9.56 16.51 12.02
CA VAL A 221 8.74 15.67 11.12
C VAL A 221 7.31 15.48 11.64
N ASN A 222 7.01 15.85 12.88
CA ASN A 222 5.72 15.54 13.52
C ASN A 222 4.52 16.05 12.73
N LYS A 223 4.60 17.28 12.18
CA LYS A 223 3.50 17.85 11.38
C LYS A 223 3.20 17.01 10.13
N GLU A 224 4.23 16.70 9.36
CA GLU A 224 4.06 15.92 8.13
C GLU A 224 3.73 14.46 8.41
N TRP A 225 4.23 13.91 9.51
CA TRP A 225 3.85 12.58 9.99
C TRP A 225 2.36 12.52 10.35
N SER A 226 1.81 13.52 11.06
CA SER A 226 0.38 13.61 11.34
C SER A 226 -0.45 13.70 10.06
N ASN A 227 -0.07 14.59 9.13
CA ASN A 227 -0.75 14.70 7.84
C ASN A 227 -0.76 13.37 7.06
N TYR A 228 0.37 12.65 7.09
CA TYR A 228 0.52 11.34 6.47
C TYR A 228 -0.40 10.29 7.11
N VAL A 229 -0.45 10.23 8.45
CA VAL A 229 -1.34 9.30 9.17
C VAL A 229 -2.81 9.63 8.89
N ASP A 230 -3.19 10.91 8.89
CA ASP A 230 -4.56 11.33 8.56
C ASP A 230 -4.95 10.95 7.12
N ALA A 231 -4.02 11.08 6.17
CA ALA A 231 -4.24 10.66 4.79
C ALA A 231 -4.38 9.13 4.66
N LEU A 232 -3.59 8.35 5.41
CA LEU A 232 -3.75 6.89 5.48
C LEU A 232 -5.11 6.49 6.04
N LEU A 233 -5.56 7.16 7.10
CA LEU A 233 -6.87 6.92 7.72
C LEU A 233 -8.01 7.24 6.74
N LEU A 234 -7.90 8.33 5.98
CA LEU A 234 -8.87 8.64 4.92
C LEU A 234 -8.90 7.57 3.84
N LEU A 235 -7.72 7.07 3.43
CA LEU A 235 -7.60 6.08 2.38
C LEU A 235 -8.19 4.74 2.80
N ILE A 236 -7.95 4.29 4.03
CA ILE A 236 -8.54 3.02 4.52
C ILE A 236 -10.07 3.11 4.62
N THR A 237 -10.64 4.25 5.04
CA THR A 237 -12.11 4.43 5.02
C THR A 237 -12.68 4.30 3.61
N ARG A 238 -11.94 4.74 2.58
CA ARG A 238 -12.35 4.56 1.18
C ARG A 238 -12.21 3.12 0.71
N LEU A 239 -11.17 2.41 1.14
CA LEU A 239 -10.97 0.98 0.87
C LEU A 239 -12.02 0.10 1.57
N GLU A 240 -12.56 0.52 2.71
CA GLU A 240 -13.67 -0.18 3.35
C GLU A 240 -15.01 0.04 2.64
N THR A 241 -15.13 1.12 1.86
CA THR A 241 -16.40 1.57 1.26
C THR A 241 -16.31 1.66 -0.27
N SER A 242 -16.10 2.87 -0.81
CA SER A 242 -16.27 3.17 -2.23
C SER A 242 -15.21 2.55 -3.15
N PHE A 243 -14.03 2.21 -2.63
CA PHE A 243 -12.89 1.64 -3.35
C PHE A 243 -12.53 0.25 -2.81
N ASN A 244 -13.52 -0.45 -2.25
CA ASN A 244 -13.33 -1.80 -1.76
C ASN A 244 -12.83 -2.71 -2.87
N ILE A 245 -11.69 -3.35 -2.62
CA ILE A 245 -10.97 -4.10 -3.63
C ILE A 245 -11.56 -5.49 -3.84
N GLU A 246 -12.03 -6.14 -2.78
CA GLU A 246 -12.73 -7.44 -2.83
C GLU A 246 -14.01 -7.30 -3.68
N SER A 247 -14.78 -6.24 -3.46
CA SER A 247 -16.01 -5.94 -4.21
C SER A 247 -15.79 -5.69 -5.71
N VAL A 248 -14.55 -5.48 -6.14
CA VAL A 248 -14.18 -5.26 -7.54
C VAL A 248 -13.48 -6.46 -8.15
N VAL A 249 -12.58 -7.11 -7.41
CA VAL A 249 -11.74 -8.21 -7.87
C VAL A 249 -12.46 -9.55 -7.80
N ASP A 250 -13.26 -9.81 -6.75
CA ASP A 250 -13.96 -11.09 -6.60
C ASP A 250 -15.00 -11.33 -7.70
N PRO A 251 -15.90 -10.39 -8.03
CA PRO A 251 -16.91 -10.62 -9.07
C PRO A 251 -16.43 -10.25 -10.48
N ILE A 252 -15.12 -10.17 -10.72
CA ILE A 252 -14.59 -9.73 -12.03
C ILE A 252 -14.97 -10.71 -13.15
N ASP A 253 -15.03 -11.99 -12.82
CA ASP A 253 -15.49 -13.08 -13.68
C ASP A 253 -16.96 -12.92 -14.07
N ILE A 254 -17.83 -12.67 -13.09
CA ILE A 254 -19.25 -12.43 -13.30
C ILE A 254 -19.46 -11.19 -14.18
N LYS A 255 -18.76 -10.08 -13.90
CA LYS A 255 -18.88 -8.84 -14.68
C LYS A 255 -18.44 -9.02 -16.13
N ILE A 256 -17.33 -9.73 -16.36
CA ILE A 256 -16.87 -9.99 -17.73
C ILE A 256 -17.80 -10.99 -18.44
N SER A 257 -18.34 -11.98 -17.74
CA SER A 257 -19.37 -12.88 -18.25
C SER A 257 -20.65 -12.11 -18.63
N GLU A 258 -21.09 -11.15 -17.81
CA GLU A 258 -22.21 -10.24 -18.13
C GLU A 258 -21.95 -9.41 -19.38
N ALA A 259 -20.73 -8.86 -19.54
CA ALA A 259 -20.36 -8.19 -20.78
C ALA A 259 -20.50 -9.11 -22.00
N ILE A 260 -20.03 -10.36 -21.89
CA ILE A 260 -20.14 -11.36 -22.95
C ILE A 260 -21.60 -11.68 -23.25
N MET A 261 -22.46 -11.84 -22.24
CA MET A 261 -23.89 -12.07 -22.42
C MET A 261 -24.58 -10.88 -23.11
N ASN A 262 -24.29 -9.65 -22.68
CA ASN A 262 -24.79 -8.43 -23.34
C ASN A 262 -24.43 -8.38 -24.82
N PHE A 263 -23.26 -8.90 -25.21
CA PHE A 263 -22.88 -8.99 -26.62
C PHE A 263 -23.69 -10.03 -27.41
N GLN A 264 -24.07 -11.12 -26.76
CA GLN A 264 -24.81 -12.21 -27.41
C GLN A 264 -26.29 -11.87 -27.58
N GLU A 265 -26.83 -11.00 -26.72
CA GLU A 265 -28.23 -10.57 -26.73
C GLU A 265 -28.50 -9.35 -27.64
N ASN A 266 -27.47 -8.55 -27.95
CA ASN A 266 -27.55 -7.37 -28.83
C ASN A 266 -27.03 -7.65 -30.24
#